data_AF-A0A835D6C9-F1
#
_entry.id   AF-A0A835D6C9-F1
#
_cell.length_a   1.000
_cell.length_b   1.000
_cell.length_c   1.000
_cell.angle_alpha   90.00
_cell.angle_beta   90.00
_cell.angle_gamma   90.00
#
_symmetry.space_group_name_H-M   'P 1'
#
loop_
_entity.id
_entity.type
_entity.pdbx_description
1 polymer ?
#
loop_
_entity_poly.entity_id
_entity_poly.type
_entity_poly.pdbx_seq_one_letter_code
_entity_poly.pdbx_strand_id
1 'polypeptide(L)'
;MIQEYNITIKQEHYGCIVDLLGRAYLLMEALKIIEAMSFPPNVVIWGSLMAACRVHEEFELGEFAAKQLLEVDPEHDGAHILLSSIYANARRWKDVGEVRKLMKNRGIIKERGCSRIELNNEIHEFMMADRNHKRADEIYEKLDEVVSDLKLVGYAPNIGSVLVDLEEEEKKEVVLWHSENWPFVLG
;
A
#
# COMPACT_ATOMS: atom_id res chain seq x y z
N MET A 1 17.99 -0.16 -28.15
CA MET A 1 17.51 -1.18 -27.17
C MET A 1 16.92 -2.45 -27.81
N ILE A 2 15.73 -2.45 -28.43
CA ILE A 2 15.10 -3.71 -28.92
C ILE A 2 15.77 -4.24 -30.20
N GLN A 3 16.11 -3.34 -31.13
CA GLN A 3 16.77 -3.70 -32.39
C GLN A 3 18.30 -3.90 -32.28
N GLU A 4 18.92 -3.46 -31.18
CA GLU A 4 20.38 -3.55 -31.00
C GLU A 4 20.83 -4.85 -30.32
N TYR A 5 20.01 -5.40 -29.42
CA TYR A 5 20.41 -6.53 -28.56
C TYR A 5 19.63 -7.81 -28.81
N ASN A 6 18.73 -7.84 -29.81
CA ASN A 6 17.93 -9.01 -30.18
C ASN A 6 17.15 -9.63 -29.00
N ILE A 7 16.72 -8.78 -28.05
CA ILE A 7 15.99 -9.20 -26.85
C ILE A 7 14.52 -9.32 -27.18
N THR A 8 13.95 -10.52 -27.06
CA THR A 8 12.50 -10.72 -27.07
C THR A 8 11.90 -10.10 -25.81
N ILE A 9 11.00 -9.13 -25.98
CA ILE A 9 10.30 -8.52 -24.84
C ILE A 9 9.34 -9.57 -24.26
N LYS A 10 9.44 -9.79 -22.96
CA LYS A 10 8.58 -10.70 -22.21
C LYS A 10 7.73 -9.89 -21.23
N GLN A 11 6.74 -10.55 -20.63
CA GLN A 11 5.86 -9.92 -19.63
C GLN A 11 6.63 -9.25 -18.49
N GLU A 12 7.74 -9.82 -18.05
CA GLU A 12 8.52 -9.26 -16.94
C GLU A 12 9.13 -7.90 -17.31
N HIS A 13 9.57 -7.72 -18.55
CA HIS A 13 10.12 -6.46 -19.04
C HIS A 13 9.05 -5.36 -19.09
N TYR A 14 7.81 -5.69 -19.47
CA TYR A 14 6.71 -4.73 -19.45
C TYR A 14 6.38 -4.28 -18.02
N GLY A 15 6.38 -5.20 -17.06
CA GLY A 15 6.20 -4.86 -15.64
C GLY A 15 7.23 -3.82 -15.17
N CYS A 16 8.51 -4.04 -15.48
CA CYS A 16 9.56 -3.07 -15.16
C CYS A 16 9.38 -1.71 -15.85
N ILE A 17 9.01 -1.69 -17.14
CA ILE A 17 8.79 -0.44 -17.87
C ILE A 17 7.64 0.35 -17.27
N VAL A 18 6.52 -0.31 -16.96
CA VAL A 18 5.35 0.32 -16.36
C VAL A 18 5.65 0.85 -14.96
N ASP A 19 6.38 0.10 -14.12
CA ASP A 19 6.83 0.55 -12.80
C ASP A 19 7.72 1.80 -12.91
N LEU A 20 8.71 1.80 -13.83
CA LEU A 20 9.61 2.94 -14.05
C LEU A 20 8.86 4.20 -14.51
N LEU A 21 7.96 4.05 -15.49
CA LEU A 21 7.14 5.16 -15.99
C LEU A 21 6.20 5.68 -14.90
N GLY A 22 5.58 4.77 -14.13
CA GLY A 22 4.71 5.13 -13.02
C GLY A 22 5.43 5.92 -11.93
N ARG A 23 6.65 5.51 -11.55
CA ARG A 23 7.49 6.27 -10.60
C ARG A 23 7.89 7.65 -11.14
N ALA A 24 8.06 7.78 -12.45
CA ALA A 24 8.33 9.05 -13.12
C ALA A 24 7.07 9.92 -13.34
N TYR A 25 5.90 9.50 -12.84
CA TYR A 25 4.59 10.15 -13.06
C TYR A 25 4.17 10.22 -14.54
N LEU A 26 4.74 9.36 -15.39
CA LEU A 26 4.40 9.21 -16.80
C LEU A 26 3.29 8.14 -16.96
N LEU A 27 2.17 8.37 -16.28
CA LEU A 27 1.10 7.36 -16.13
C LEU A 27 0.36 7.08 -17.44
N MET A 28 0.18 8.11 -18.28
CA MET A 28 -0.45 7.93 -19.60
C MET A 28 0.46 7.21 -20.58
N GLU A 29 1.77 7.43 -20.51
CA GLU A 29 2.77 6.66 -21.25
C GLU A 29 2.78 5.21 -20.79
N ALA A 30 2.70 4.98 -19.48
CA ALA A 30 2.59 3.63 -18.92
C ALA A 30 1.33 2.92 -19.46
N LEU A 31 0.18 3.59 -19.46
CA LEU A 31 -1.06 3.04 -20.02
C LEU A 31 -0.94 2.72 -21.51
N LYS A 32 -0.37 3.62 -22.32
CA LYS A 32 -0.12 3.38 -23.76
C LYS A 32 0.75 2.15 -23.99
N ILE A 33 1.77 1.94 -23.15
CA ILE A 33 2.63 0.75 -23.22
C ILE A 33 1.82 -0.51 -22.95
N ILE A 34 0.92 -0.48 -21.97
CA ILE A 34 0.03 -1.60 -21.64
C ILE A 34 -0.93 -1.91 -22.80
N GLU A 35 -1.56 -0.88 -23.37
CA GLU A 35 -2.49 -1.02 -24.51
C GLU A 35 -1.79 -1.51 -25.79
N ALA A 36 -0.51 -1.20 -25.95
CA ALA A 36 0.29 -1.64 -27.10
C ALA A 36 0.82 -3.08 -26.97
N MET A 37 0.55 -3.78 -25.86
CA MET A 37 1.01 -5.15 -25.66
C MET A 37 0.32 -6.11 -26.62
N SER A 38 1.09 -7.03 -27.21
CA SER A 38 0.57 -8.08 -28.09
C SER A 38 -0.06 -9.26 -27.35
N PHE A 39 -0.08 -9.22 -26.01
CA PHE A 39 -0.65 -10.25 -25.14
C PHE A 39 -1.32 -9.58 -23.93
N PRO A 40 -2.29 -10.26 -23.28
CA PRO A 40 -2.98 -9.71 -22.13
C PRO A 40 -2.01 -9.31 -21.00
N PRO A 41 -2.16 -8.11 -20.40
CA PRO A 41 -1.39 -7.71 -19.24
C PRO A 41 -1.71 -8.61 -18.05
N ASN A 42 -0.71 -8.91 -17.23
CA ASN A 42 -0.87 -9.75 -16.05
C ASN A 42 -1.02 -8.90 -14.77
N VAL A 43 -1.18 -9.58 -13.64
CA VAL A 43 -1.34 -8.99 -12.30
C VAL A 43 -0.24 -7.98 -11.98
N VAL A 44 1.02 -8.29 -12.32
CA VAL A 44 2.17 -7.42 -12.04
C VAL A 44 2.05 -6.10 -12.80
N ILE A 45 1.66 -6.14 -14.07
CA ILE A 45 1.60 -4.95 -14.92
C ILE A 45 0.49 -4.00 -14.47
N TRP A 46 -0.72 -4.53 -14.26
CA TRP A 46 -1.83 -3.73 -13.74
C TRP A 46 -1.57 -3.25 -12.31
N GLY A 47 -0.97 -4.11 -11.48
CA GLY A 47 -0.55 -3.77 -10.12
C GLY A 47 0.46 -2.62 -10.07
N SER A 48 1.46 -2.61 -10.96
CA SER A 48 2.43 -1.51 -11.07
C SER A 48 1.78 -0.18 -11.42
N LEU A 49 0.89 -0.15 -12.43
CA LEU A 49 0.17 1.08 -12.78
C LEU A 49 -0.75 1.52 -11.64
N MET A 50 -1.49 0.60 -11.04
CA MET A 50 -2.38 0.85 -9.91
C MET A 50 -1.62 1.46 -8.71
N ALA A 51 -0.47 0.89 -8.36
CA ALA A 51 0.36 1.38 -7.26
C ALA A 51 0.89 2.79 -7.55
N ALA A 52 1.34 3.06 -8.77
CA ALA A 52 1.79 4.39 -9.16
C ALA A 52 0.66 5.43 -9.12
N CYS A 53 -0.54 5.09 -9.59
CA CYS A 53 -1.71 5.97 -9.51
C CYS A 53 -2.07 6.31 -8.06
N ARG A 54 -1.96 5.34 -7.14
CA ARG A 54 -2.17 5.57 -5.71
C ARG A 54 -1.17 6.56 -5.13
N VAL A 55 0.12 6.45 -5.49
CA VAL A 55 1.19 7.33 -4.99
C VAL A 55 0.99 8.77 -5.45
N HIS A 56 0.54 8.96 -6.69
CA HIS A 56 0.34 10.27 -7.30
C HIS A 56 -1.10 10.79 -7.20
N GLU A 57 -1.96 10.13 -6.42
CA GLU A 57 -3.37 10.50 -6.20
C GLU A 57 -4.22 10.58 -7.49
N GLU A 58 -3.83 9.86 -8.54
CA GLU A 58 -4.58 9.75 -9.80
C GLU A 58 -5.70 8.71 -9.68
N PHE A 59 -6.75 9.07 -8.94
CA PHE A 59 -7.79 8.13 -8.53
C PHE A 59 -8.62 7.55 -9.68
N GLU A 60 -8.88 8.30 -10.75
CA GLU A 60 -9.66 7.80 -11.90
C GLU A 60 -8.92 6.67 -12.63
N LEU A 61 -7.63 6.90 -12.93
CA LEU A 61 -6.78 5.89 -13.55
C LEU A 61 -6.47 4.73 -12.59
N GLY A 62 -6.32 5.03 -11.30
CA GLY A 62 -6.16 4.03 -10.24
C GLY A 62 -7.38 3.11 -10.11
N GLU A 63 -8.59 3.64 -10.18
CA GLU A 63 -9.84 2.85 -10.19
C GLU A 63 -9.91 1.95 -11.42
N PHE A 64 -9.57 2.49 -12.60
CA PHE A 64 -9.51 1.71 -13.84
C PHE A 64 -8.50 0.55 -13.74
N ALA A 65 -7.26 0.84 -13.34
CA ALA A 65 -6.21 -0.17 -13.20
C ALA A 65 -6.58 -1.24 -12.16
N ALA A 66 -7.19 -0.86 -11.03
CA ALA A 66 -7.66 -1.80 -10.02
C ALA A 66 -8.77 -2.72 -10.54
N LYS A 67 -9.72 -2.21 -11.34
CA LYS A 67 -10.76 -3.05 -11.96
C LYS A 67 -10.17 -4.03 -12.96
N GLN A 68 -9.25 -3.59 -13.81
CA GLN A 68 -8.55 -4.48 -14.76
C GLN A 68 -7.73 -5.55 -14.02
N LEU A 69 -7.07 -5.19 -12.92
CA LEU A 69 -6.37 -6.14 -12.06
C LEU A 69 -7.32 -7.21 -11.50
N LEU A 70 -8.50 -6.81 -11.03
CA LEU A 70 -9.51 -7.72 -10.47
C LEU A 70 -10.20 -8.60 -11.51
N GLU A 71 -10.16 -8.25 -12.80
CA GLU A 71 -10.57 -9.14 -13.88
C GLU A 71 -9.57 -10.30 -14.07
N VAL A 72 -8.29 -10.07 -13.79
CA VAL A 72 -7.22 -11.07 -13.87
C VAL A 72 -7.10 -11.87 -12.57
N ASP A 73 -7.15 -11.19 -11.43
CA ASP A 73 -7.07 -11.77 -10.09
C ASP A 73 -8.18 -11.20 -9.18
N PRO A 74 -9.36 -11.87 -9.13
CA PRO A 74 -10.51 -11.39 -8.37
C PRO A 74 -10.32 -11.37 -6.85
N GLU A 75 -9.27 -12.01 -6.34
CA GLU A 75 -8.96 -12.13 -4.91
C GLU A 75 -7.87 -11.17 -4.45
N HIS A 76 -7.29 -10.38 -5.36
CA HIS A 76 -6.22 -9.44 -5.06
C HIS A 76 -6.65 -8.40 -4.01
N ASP A 77 -6.12 -8.52 -2.80
CA ASP A 77 -6.49 -7.71 -1.63
C ASP A 77 -6.18 -6.21 -1.82
N GLY A 78 -5.00 -5.89 -2.36
CA GLY A 78 -4.55 -4.52 -2.60
C GLY A 78 -5.46 -3.72 -3.53
N ALA A 79 -6.05 -4.38 -4.54
CA ALA A 79 -6.97 -3.75 -5.48
C ALA A 79 -8.31 -3.42 -4.81
N HIS A 80 -8.86 -4.35 -4.03
CA HIS A 80 -10.07 -4.10 -3.25
C HIS A 80 -9.87 -2.97 -2.22
N ILE A 81 -8.72 -2.95 -1.55
CA ILE A 81 -8.37 -1.89 -0.59
C ILE A 81 -8.30 -0.53 -1.29
N LEU A 82 -7.64 -0.44 -2.45
CA LEU A 82 -7.55 0.81 -3.20
C LEU A 82 -8.94 1.29 -3.64
N LEU A 83 -9.78 0.41 -4.19
CA LEU A 83 -11.16 0.76 -4.57
C LEU A 83 -11.96 1.27 -3.37
N SER A 84 -11.87 0.58 -2.23
CA SER A 84 -12.52 1.03 -1.00
C SER A 84 -12.01 2.41 -0.55
N SER A 85 -10.71 2.69 -0.71
CA SER A 85 -10.11 4.00 -0.40
C SER A 85 -10.64 5.10 -1.32
N ILE A 86 -10.64 4.86 -2.63
CA ILE A 86 -11.12 5.82 -3.64
C ILE A 86 -12.59 6.14 -3.40
N TYR A 87 -13.42 5.12 -3.14
CA TYR A 87 -14.84 5.32 -2.84
C TYR A 87 -15.07 6.05 -1.52
N ALA A 88 -14.25 5.81 -0.50
CA ALA A 88 -14.32 6.55 0.76
C ALA A 88 -14.00 8.04 0.55
N ASN A 89 -12.93 8.37 -0.19
CA ASN A 89 -12.57 9.75 -0.53
C ASN A 89 -13.70 10.46 -1.32
N ALA A 90 -14.38 9.73 -2.21
CA ALA A 90 -15.55 10.22 -2.94
C ALA A 90 -16.86 10.23 -2.14
N ARG A 91 -16.83 9.90 -0.82
CA ARG A 91 -18.01 9.78 0.06
C ARG A 91 -19.06 8.78 -0.43
N ARG A 92 -18.65 7.80 -1.23
CA ARG A 92 -19.48 6.72 -1.79
C ARG A 92 -19.55 5.54 -0.82
N TRP A 93 -20.09 5.78 0.37
CA TRP A 93 -20.12 4.80 1.47
C TRP A 93 -20.84 3.49 1.14
N LYS A 94 -21.83 3.53 0.25
CA LYS A 94 -22.50 2.32 -0.25
C LYS A 94 -21.50 1.40 -0.96
N ASP A 95 -20.67 1.96 -1.84
CA ASP A 95 -19.69 1.19 -2.62
C ASP A 95 -18.57 0.66 -1.73
N VAL A 96 -18.14 1.44 -0.72
CA VAL A 96 -17.24 0.96 0.34
C VAL A 96 -17.82 -0.27 1.05
N GLY A 97 -19.12 -0.22 1.39
CA GLY A 97 -19.83 -1.34 2.02
C GLY A 97 -19.87 -2.58 1.14
N GLU A 98 -20.13 -2.43 -0.15
CA GLU A 98 -20.14 -3.55 -1.10
C GLU A 98 -18.76 -4.19 -1.28
N VAL A 99 -17.69 -3.39 -1.38
CA VAL A 99 -16.31 -3.92 -1.45
C VAL A 99 -15.98 -4.71 -0.18
N ARG A 100 -16.26 -4.17 1.01
CA ARG A 100 -16.00 -4.87 2.29
C ARG A 100 -16.80 -6.17 2.40
N LYS A 101 -18.06 -6.16 1.98
CA LYS A 101 -18.91 -7.35 1.96
C LYS A 101 -18.36 -8.40 1.00
N LEU A 102 -17.91 -8.00 -0.19
CA LEU A 102 -17.31 -8.88 -1.17
C LEU A 102 -16.03 -9.51 -0.64
N MET A 103 -15.12 -8.72 -0.06
CA MET A 103 -13.90 -9.22 0.58
C MET A 103 -14.22 -10.24 1.67
N LYS A 104 -15.16 -9.93 2.57
CA LYS A 104 -15.58 -10.84 3.64
C LYS A 104 -16.16 -12.15 3.11
N ASN A 105 -17.03 -12.07 2.09
CA ASN A 105 -17.67 -13.26 1.50
C ASN A 105 -16.67 -14.18 0.81
N ARG A 106 -15.59 -13.62 0.26
CA ARG A 106 -14.51 -14.37 -0.40
C ARG A 106 -13.37 -14.74 0.54
N GLY A 107 -13.43 -14.36 1.82
CA GLY A 107 -12.33 -14.59 2.75
C GLY A 107 -11.05 -13.81 2.42
N ILE A 108 -11.16 -12.74 1.63
CA ILE A 108 -10.03 -11.89 1.27
C ILE A 108 -9.68 -11.06 2.50
N ILE A 109 -8.52 -11.33 3.06
CA ILE A 109 -7.98 -10.64 4.23
C ILE A 109 -6.78 -9.84 3.75
N LYS A 110 -6.73 -8.56 4.10
CA LYS A 110 -5.51 -7.76 3.93
C LYS A 110 -4.40 -8.40 4.73
N GLU A 111 -3.30 -8.78 4.07
CA GLU A 111 -2.11 -9.22 4.78
C GLU A 111 -1.60 -8.04 5.63
N ARG A 112 -1.54 -8.24 6.95
CA ARG A 112 -1.10 -7.18 7.87
C ARG A 112 0.39 -6.96 7.64
N GLY A 113 0.80 -5.71 7.46
CA GLY A 113 2.22 -5.37 7.51
C GLY A 113 2.80 -5.81 8.86
N CYS A 114 3.93 -6.51 8.80
CA CYS A 114 4.69 -6.89 9.99
C CYS A 114 6.14 -6.39 9.86
N SER A 115 6.71 -6.01 10.99
CA SER A 115 8.14 -5.74 11.14
C SER A 115 8.72 -6.76 12.09
N ARG A 116 9.96 -7.20 11.84
CA ARG A 116 10.64 -8.20 12.64
C ARG A 116 12.02 -7.71 13.02
N ILE A 117 12.41 -7.92 14.28
CA ILE A 117 13.79 -7.72 14.73
C ILE A 117 14.31 -9.01 15.38
N GLU A 118 15.61 -9.23 15.28
CA GLU A 118 16.29 -10.28 16.03
C GLU A 118 17.04 -9.64 17.18
N LEU A 119 16.68 -10.02 18.41
CA LEU A 119 17.34 -9.56 19.63
C LEU A 119 17.64 -10.76 20.50
N ASN A 120 18.88 -10.90 20.97
CA ASN A 120 19.28 -12.01 21.85
C ASN A 120 18.90 -13.40 21.31
N ASN A 121 19.03 -13.62 19.99
CA ASN A 121 18.66 -14.86 19.31
C ASN A 121 17.15 -15.21 19.32
N GLU A 122 16.28 -14.25 19.68
CA GLU A 122 14.82 -14.36 19.56
C GLU A 122 14.32 -13.41 18.46
N ILE A 123 13.39 -13.91 17.63
CA ILE A 123 12.69 -13.10 16.62
C ILE A 123 11.48 -12.47 17.29
N HIS A 124 11.44 -11.14 17.30
CA HIS A 124 10.31 -10.35 17.75
C HIS A 124 9.55 -9.83 16.53
N GLU A 125 8.29 -10.24 16.39
CA GLU A 125 7.39 -9.79 15.33
C GLU A 125 6.42 -8.74 15.87
N PHE A 126 6.21 -7.70 15.07
CA PHE A 126 5.38 -6.55 15.38
C PHE A 126 4.39 -6.33 14.25
N MET A 127 3.11 -6.30 14.57
CA MET A 127 2.04 -5.94 13.62
C MET A 127 1.40 -4.63 14.05
N MET A 128 0.77 -3.91 13.12
CA MET A 128 0.05 -2.68 13.43
C MET A 128 -0.98 -2.89 14.56
N ALA A 129 -0.87 -2.09 15.63
CA ALA A 129 -1.68 -2.16 16.86
C ALA A 129 -1.62 -3.52 17.59
N ASP A 130 -0.57 -4.30 17.39
CA ASP A 130 -0.36 -5.55 18.14
C ASP A 130 -0.05 -5.28 19.63
N ARG A 131 -0.71 -6.04 20.50
CA ARG A 131 -0.45 -6.08 21.95
C ARG A 131 -0.01 -7.47 22.42
N ASN A 132 0.24 -8.40 21.50
CA ASN A 132 0.65 -9.76 21.83
C ASN A 132 2.10 -9.87 22.32
N HIS A 133 2.89 -8.80 22.19
CA HIS A 133 4.24 -8.75 22.70
C HIS A 133 4.25 -8.62 24.23
N LYS A 134 5.05 -9.44 24.93
CA LYS A 134 5.12 -9.45 26.42
C LYS A 134 5.51 -8.10 27.03
N ARG A 135 6.18 -7.25 26.26
CA ARG A 135 6.63 -5.90 26.63
C ARG A 135 5.90 -4.81 25.85
N ALA A 136 4.71 -5.09 25.32
CA ALA A 136 3.97 -4.14 24.49
C ALA A 136 3.81 -2.77 25.17
N ASP A 137 3.44 -2.75 26.46
CA ASP A 137 3.24 -1.50 27.20
C ASP A 137 4.55 -0.66 27.30
N GLU A 138 5.69 -1.30 27.60
CA GLU A 138 7.00 -0.61 27.64
C GLU A 138 7.41 -0.05 26.27
N ILE A 139 7.11 -0.79 25.19
CA ILE A 139 7.39 -0.36 23.82
C ILE A 139 6.55 0.87 23.48
N TYR A 140 5.27 0.88 23.86
CA TYR A 140 4.40 2.03 23.60
C TYR A 140 4.78 3.26 24.42
N GLU A 141 5.13 3.10 25.69
CA GLU A 141 5.63 4.22 26.50
C GLU A 141 6.90 4.83 25.89
N LYS A 142 7.83 4.00 25.42
CA LYS A 142 9.07 4.49 24.82
C LYS A 142 8.84 5.09 23.42
N LEU A 143 7.91 4.55 22.65
CA LEU A 143 7.49 5.14 21.38
C LEU A 143 6.88 6.53 21.59
N ASP A 144 6.01 6.69 22.59
CA ASP A 144 5.40 7.98 22.94
C ASP A 144 6.45 9.03 23.34
N GLU A 145 7.49 8.62 24.09
CA GLU A 145 8.62 9.48 24.44
C GLU A 145 9.38 9.94 23.18
N VAL A 146 9.77 9.01 22.32
CA VAL A 146 10.52 9.29 21.07
C VAL A 146 9.71 10.19 20.15
N VAL A 147 8.41 9.93 20.01
CA VAL A 147 7.53 10.75 19.18
C VAL A 147 7.37 12.15 19.75
N SER A 148 7.26 12.27 21.08
CA SER A 148 7.19 13.57 21.76
C SER A 148 8.45 14.40 21.49
N ASP A 149 9.62 13.77 21.56
CA ASP A 149 10.90 14.41 21.23
C ASP A 149 10.99 14.79 19.75
N LEU A 150 10.55 13.92 18.85
CA LEU A 150 10.52 14.19 17.41
C LEU A 150 9.59 15.36 17.06
N LYS A 151 8.43 15.48 17.72
CA LYS A 151 7.51 16.62 17.56
C LYS A 151 8.17 17.95 17.96
N LEU A 152 9.00 17.95 19.01
CA LEU A 152 9.73 19.15 19.46
C LEU A 152 10.74 19.65 18.42
N VAL A 153 11.30 18.77 17.59
CA VAL A 153 12.22 19.14 16.51
C VAL A 153 11.53 19.30 15.14
N GLY A 154 10.20 19.32 15.11
CA GLY A 154 9.40 19.63 13.92
C GLY A 154 8.94 18.43 13.09
N TYR A 155 8.99 17.21 13.63
CA TYR A 155 8.42 16.04 12.96
C TYR A 155 6.90 16.16 12.81
N ALA A 156 6.41 16.09 11.57
CA ALA A 156 4.99 16.08 11.23
C ALA A 156 4.64 14.73 10.57
N PRO A 157 3.89 13.84 11.25
CA PRO A 157 3.50 12.55 10.66
C PRO A 157 2.58 12.77 9.45
N ASN A 158 2.79 11.99 8.40
CA ASN A 158 1.97 12.06 7.20
C ASN A 158 0.61 11.36 7.43
N ILE A 159 -0.43 12.15 7.64
CA ILE A 159 -1.79 11.70 7.96
C ILE A 159 -2.55 11.21 6.71
N GLY A 160 -2.07 11.54 5.49
CA GLY A 160 -2.77 11.24 4.23
C GLY A 160 -3.01 9.75 3.97
N SER A 161 -2.24 8.87 4.62
CA SER A 161 -2.39 7.41 4.50
C SER A 161 -3.46 6.79 5.42
N VAL A 162 -4.04 7.55 6.36
CA VAL A 162 -5.05 7.05 7.31
C VAL A 162 -6.46 7.38 6.81
N LEU A 163 -7.09 6.38 6.20
CA LEU A 163 -8.42 6.46 5.58
C LEU A 163 -9.58 6.17 6.54
N VAL A 164 -9.31 6.13 7.85
CA VAL A 164 -10.34 5.98 8.88
C VAL A 164 -10.85 7.37 9.24
N ASP A 165 -12.17 7.54 9.33
CA ASP A 165 -12.80 8.76 9.83
C ASP A 165 -12.53 8.85 11.34
N LEU A 166 -11.39 9.46 11.67
CA LEU A 166 -10.86 9.72 12.99
C LEU A 166 -10.43 11.19 13.02
N GLU A 167 -10.50 11.84 14.18
CA GLU A 167 -10.02 13.22 14.32
C GLU A 167 -8.53 13.32 13.95
N GLU A 168 -8.04 14.50 13.52
CA GLU A 168 -6.64 14.65 13.07
C GLU A 168 -5.62 14.17 14.11
N GLU A 169 -5.91 14.32 15.41
CA GLU A 169 -5.13 13.78 16.52
C GLU A 169 -5.10 12.24 16.54
N GLU A 170 -6.23 11.59 16.31
CA GLU A 170 -6.34 10.12 16.29
C GLU A 170 -5.68 9.51 15.04
N LYS A 171 -5.67 10.22 13.90
CA LYS A 171 -4.92 9.77 12.72
C LYS A 171 -3.41 9.85 12.92
N LYS A 172 -2.92 10.87 13.63
CA LYS A 172 -1.49 10.99 14.01
C LYS A 172 -1.09 9.80 14.87
N GLU A 173 -1.94 9.38 15.80
CA GLU A 173 -1.70 8.17 16.58
C GLU A 173 -1.61 6.95 15.67
N VAL A 174 -2.59 6.67 14.80
CA VAL A 174 -2.58 5.51 13.89
C VAL A 174 -1.28 5.35 13.09
N VAL A 175 -0.71 6.45 12.58
CA VAL A 175 0.58 6.45 11.85
C VAL A 175 1.75 6.02 12.75
N LEU A 176 1.71 6.32 14.04
CA LEU A 176 2.74 5.93 15.00
C LEU A 176 2.69 4.42 15.30
N TRP A 177 1.48 3.84 15.34
CA TRP A 177 1.26 2.40 15.56
C TRP A 177 1.65 1.52 14.38
N HIS A 178 2.22 2.10 13.32
CA HIS A 178 2.81 1.39 12.20
C HIS A 178 4.00 0.53 12.67
N SER A 179 4.00 -0.74 12.27
CA SER A 179 4.99 -1.73 12.71
C SER A 179 6.43 -1.31 12.41
N GLU A 180 6.65 -0.52 11.34
CA GLU A 180 7.96 -0.04 10.92
C GLU A 180 8.61 0.96 11.90
N ASN A 181 7.84 1.58 12.80
CA ASN A 181 8.38 2.50 13.80
C ASN A 181 8.89 1.80 15.06
N TRP A 182 8.47 0.55 15.29
CA TRP A 182 8.72 -0.16 16.55
C TRP A 182 10.17 -0.64 16.72
N PRO A 183 10.89 -1.07 15.66
CA PRO A 183 12.31 -1.43 15.76
C PRO A 183 13.21 -0.33 16.32
N PHE A 184 12.89 0.95 16.09
CA PHE A 184 13.68 2.09 16.57
C PHE A 184 13.62 2.28 18.10
N VAL A 185 12.67 1.63 18.76
CA VAL A 185 12.40 1.78 20.19
C VAL A 185 13.15 0.74 21.03
N LEU A 186 13.52 -0.40 20.42
CA LEU A 186 14.17 -1.53 21.09
C LEU A 186 15.70 -1.55 20.94
N GLY A 187 16.28 -0.62 20.19
CA GLY A 187 17.72 -0.47 19.96
C GLY A 187 18.39 0.54 20.88
#